data_AF-J3GJQ9-F1
#
_entry.id   AF-J3GJQ9-F1
#
_cell.length_a   1.000
_cell.length_b   1.000
_cell.length_c   1.000
_cell.angle_alpha   90.00
_cell.angle_beta   90.00
_cell.angle_gamma   90.00
#
_symmetry.space_group_name_H-M   'P 1'
#
loop_
_entity.id
_entity.type
_entity.pdbx_description
1 polymer ?
#
loop_
_entity_poly.entity_id
_entity_poly.type
_entity_poly.pdbx_seq_one_letter_code
_entity_poly.pdbx_strand_id
1 'polypeptide(L)'
;MPDAKNIKEQKLLYHLTSIENLDGIFQEGLKPRADLTNFKDVADSEILKKRQALELDRYVPFHWFAANPFDGSVQRNRPDAKFVLISVYRSIAKQNGWKIIPRHPLASDSIQLLDYDEGFEAIEWEVMNTREYQDAHCKHGGMPGAWRCETKRLLQNLHS
;
A
#
# COMPACT_ATOMS: atom_id res chain seq x y z
N MET A 1 20.40 -17.23 -0.05
CA MET A 1 19.83 -16.16 0.80
C MET A 1 18.95 -16.85 1.82
N PRO A 2 18.91 -16.44 3.10
CA PRO A 2 17.94 -17.02 4.03
C PRO A 2 16.55 -16.78 3.45
N ASP A 3 15.75 -17.85 3.37
CA ASP A 3 14.42 -17.83 2.75
C ASP A 3 13.64 -16.62 3.26
N ALA A 4 13.30 -15.70 2.35
CA ALA A 4 12.53 -14.54 2.71
C ALA A 4 11.23 -15.02 3.35
N LYS A 5 10.96 -14.60 4.60
CA LYS A 5 9.76 -15.03 5.34
C LYS A 5 8.51 -14.86 4.49
N ASN A 6 7.73 -15.94 4.37
CA ASN A 6 6.47 -15.98 3.64
C ASN A 6 5.58 -14.79 4.05
N ILE A 7 5.21 -13.95 3.09
CA ILE A 7 4.45 -12.73 3.33
C ILE A 7 3.05 -13.04 3.88
N LYS A 8 2.43 -14.16 3.49
CA LYS A 8 1.11 -14.59 4.00
C LYS A 8 1.14 -14.79 5.52
N GLU A 9 2.24 -15.33 6.05
CA GLU A 9 2.39 -15.71 7.46
C GLU A 9 2.83 -14.56 8.38
N GLN A 10 3.26 -13.42 7.82
CA GLN A 10 3.65 -12.27 8.63
C GLN A 10 2.46 -11.68 9.38
N LYS A 11 2.73 -10.86 10.41
CA LYS A 11 1.69 -10.32 11.31
C LYS A 11 1.41 -8.84 11.13
N LEU A 12 2.24 -8.12 10.39
CA LEU A 12 2.19 -6.67 10.27
C LEU A 12 1.74 -6.22 8.88
N LEU A 13 1.22 -5.01 8.87
CA LEU A 13 0.96 -4.15 7.71
C LEU A 13 1.82 -2.89 7.85
N TYR A 14 2.19 -2.27 6.74
CA TYR A 14 3.16 -1.18 6.72
C TYR A 14 2.67 0.01 5.90
N HIS A 15 2.74 1.21 6.46
CA HIS A 15 2.47 2.46 5.76
C HIS A 15 3.73 3.32 5.75
N LEU A 16 4.26 3.61 4.56
CA LEU A 16 5.39 4.52 4.38
C LEU A 16 4.88 5.96 4.34
N THR A 17 5.47 6.82 5.16
CA THR A 17 5.18 8.27 5.19
C THR A 17 6.46 9.08 5.35
N SER A 18 6.39 10.38 5.06
CA SER A 18 7.47 11.33 5.37
C SER A 18 7.57 11.54 6.88
N ILE A 19 8.79 11.74 7.41
CA ILE A 19 8.98 12.14 8.81
C ILE A 19 8.25 13.44 9.14
N GLU A 20 8.12 14.34 8.16
CA GLU A 20 7.44 15.64 8.29
C GLU A 20 5.94 15.50 8.55
N ASN A 21 5.35 14.33 8.32
CA ASN A 21 3.94 14.07 8.61
C ASN A 21 3.70 13.59 10.04
N LEU A 22 4.75 13.28 10.82
CA LEU A 22 4.58 12.66 12.14
C LEU A 22 3.83 13.56 13.12
N ASP A 23 4.09 14.86 13.13
CA ASP A 23 3.43 15.79 14.05
C ASP A 23 1.91 15.79 13.84
N GLY A 24 1.46 15.88 12.59
CA GLY A 24 0.03 15.78 12.25
C GLY A 24 -0.57 14.42 12.58
N ILE A 25 0.16 13.33 12.33
CA ILE A 25 -0.29 11.98 12.67
C ILE A 25 -0.43 11.79 14.18
N PHE A 26 0.47 12.35 15.00
CA PHE A 26 0.37 12.26 16.45
C PHE A 26 -0.77 13.09 17.03
N GLN A 27 -1.10 14.23 16.40
CA GLN A 27 -2.17 15.11 16.86
C GLN A 27 -3.55 14.62 16.42
N GLU A 28 -3.66 14.15 15.17
CA GLU A 28 -4.95 13.92 14.52
C GLU A 28 -5.20 12.45 14.13
N GLY A 29 -4.21 11.59 14.35
CA GLY A 29 -4.23 10.22 13.87
C GLY A 29 -3.88 10.10 12.39
N LEU A 30 -3.84 8.84 11.92
CA LEU A 30 -3.57 8.55 10.52
C LEU A 30 -4.87 8.68 9.71
N LYS A 31 -4.94 9.68 8.83
CA LYS A 31 -6.14 10.02 8.06
C LYS A 31 -6.02 9.72 6.57
N PRO A 32 -7.15 9.44 5.88
CA PRO A 32 -7.21 9.41 4.43
C PRO A 32 -6.68 10.70 3.79
N ARG A 33 -6.17 10.58 2.57
CA ARG A 33 -5.66 11.72 1.82
C ARG A 33 -6.73 12.81 1.64
N ALA A 34 -7.98 12.41 1.37
CA ALA A 34 -9.09 13.31 1.16
C ALA A 34 -9.35 14.26 2.36
N ASP A 35 -8.91 13.86 3.56
CA ASP A 35 -9.13 14.59 4.81
C ASP A 35 -7.89 15.37 5.27
N LEU A 36 -6.78 15.31 4.52
CA LEU A 36 -5.52 15.95 4.88
C LEU A 36 -5.35 17.29 4.16
N THR A 37 -4.89 18.29 4.89
CA THR A 37 -4.41 19.56 4.35
C THR A 37 -2.93 19.74 4.69
N ASN A 38 -2.15 20.37 3.82
CA ASN A 38 -0.74 20.71 4.06
C ASN A 38 0.17 19.55 4.54
N PHE A 39 0.07 18.38 3.93
CA PHE A 39 0.92 17.21 4.24
C PHE A 39 1.95 16.94 3.12
N LYS A 40 3.03 16.23 3.45
CA LYS A 40 4.06 15.82 2.48
C LYS A 40 3.73 14.49 1.84
N ASP A 41 3.42 14.54 0.56
CA ASP A 41 3.05 13.38 -0.22
C ASP A 41 4.25 12.50 -0.57
N VAL A 42 4.07 11.18 -0.49
CA VAL A 42 5.06 10.19 -0.89
C VAL A 42 4.74 9.51 -2.22
N ALA A 43 3.50 9.59 -2.70
CA ALA A 43 3.10 8.97 -3.96
C ALA A 43 3.32 9.89 -5.17
N ASP A 44 3.44 9.28 -6.35
CA ASP A 44 3.54 10.01 -7.62
C ASP A 44 2.19 10.58 -8.06
N SER A 45 2.20 11.75 -8.69
CA SER A 45 1.03 12.43 -9.24
C SER A 45 0.12 11.58 -10.13
N GLU A 46 0.65 10.64 -10.92
CA GLU A 46 -0.18 9.76 -11.77
C GLU A 46 -0.92 8.72 -10.94
N ILE A 47 -0.28 8.21 -9.88
CA ILE A 47 -0.89 7.28 -8.93
C ILE A 47 -2.04 7.98 -8.19
N LEU A 48 -1.86 9.26 -7.86
CA LEU A 48 -2.86 10.06 -7.15
C LEU A 48 -4.11 10.28 -7.99
N LYS A 49 -3.94 10.68 -9.26
CA LYS A 49 -5.06 10.87 -10.19
C LYS A 49 -5.88 9.59 -10.35
N LYS A 50 -5.22 8.44 -10.53
CA LYS A 50 -5.91 7.15 -10.67
C LYS A 50 -6.62 6.74 -9.38
N ARG A 51 -6.02 6.98 -8.21
CA ARG A 51 -6.68 6.71 -6.91
C ARG A 51 -7.92 7.56 -6.71
N GLN A 52 -7.85 8.85 -7.02
CA GLN A 52 -8.98 9.76 -6.90
C GLN A 52 -10.12 9.38 -7.85
N ALA A 53 -9.81 9.02 -9.10
CA ALA A 53 -10.82 8.56 -10.07
C ALA A 53 -11.55 7.29 -9.62
N LEU A 54 -10.97 6.57 -8.67
CA LEU A 54 -11.45 5.30 -8.14
C LEU A 54 -11.87 5.42 -6.65
N GLU A 55 -11.98 6.65 -6.14
CA GLU A 55 -12.35 7.00 -4.75
C GLU A 55 -11.48 6.31 -3.67
N LEU A 56 -10.26 5.91 -4.03
CA LEU A 56 -9.31 5.26 -3.11
C LEU A 56 -8.56 6.24 -2.21
N ASP A 57 -8.66 7.54 -2.48
CA ASP A 57 -8.10 8.62 -1.67
C ASP A 57 -8.86 8.85 -0.35
N ARG A 58 -10.05 8.26 -0.23
CA ARG A 58 -10.85 8.16 1.00
C ARG A 58 -10.37 7.06 1.96
N TYR A 59 -9.26 6.41 1.63
CA TYR A 59 -8.65 5.36 2.44
C TYR A 59 -7.16 5.64 2.66
N VAL A 60 -6.57 5.02 3.70
CA VAL A 60 -5.11 5.07 3.92
C VAL A 60 -4.44 3.80 3.37
N PRO A 61 -3.43 3.87 2.50
CA PRO A 61 -2.84 2.67 1.94
C PRO A 61 -1.87 1.97 2.91
N PHE A 62 -1.96 0.65 3.04
CA PHE A 62 -1.00 -0.21 3.73
C PHE A 62 -0.47 -1.32 2.81
N HIS A 63 0.78 -1.70 3.03
CA HIS A 63 1.47 -2.78 2.34
C HIS A 63 1.62 -4.01 3.23
N TRP A 64 1.71 -5.17 2.60
CA TRP A 64 1.84 -6.46 3.29
C TRP A 64 3.22 -6.74 3.85
N PHE A 65 4.24 -6.06 3.33
CA PHE A 65 5.63 -6.14 3.71
C PHE A 65 6.32 -4.79 3.46
N ALA A 66 7.35 -4.51 4.26
CA ALA A 66 8.20 -3.33 4.12
C ALA A 66 9.27 -3.54 3.05
N ALA A 67 9.91 -2.45 2.60
CA ALA A 67 10.95 -2.45 1.58
C ALA A 67 10.46 -3.07 0.25
N ASN A 68 9.18 -2.82 -0.05
CA ASN A 68 8.59 -3.14 -1.34
C ASN A 68 9.15 -2.19 -2.43
N PRO A 69 8.94 -2.50 -3.71
CA PRO A 69 9.44 -1.66 -4.80
C PRO A 69 9.01 -0.19 -4.76
N PHE A 70 7.78 0.10 -4.31
CA PHE A 70 7.28 1.45 -4.08
C PHE A 70 8.12 2.16 -3.02
N ASP A 71 8.34 1.54 -1.86
CA ASP A 71 9.18 2.11 -0.80
C ASP A 71 10.57 2.45 -1.34
N GLY A 72 11.18 1.49 -2.05
CA GLY A 72 12.50 1.67 -2.65
C GLY A 72 12.52 2.75 -3.74
N SER A 73 11.46 2.89 -4.53
CA SER A 73 11.33 3.94 -5.55
C SER A 73 11.24 5.33 -4.90
N VAL A 74 10.39 5.47 -3.88
CA VAL A 74 10.22 6.72 -3.13
C VAL A 74 11.54 7.16 -2.49
N GLN A 75 12.25 6.23 -1.85
CA GLN A 75 13.53 6.52 -1.18
C GLN A 75 14.64 6.87 -2.18
N ARG A 76 14.77 6.13 -3.29
CA ARG A 76 15.79 6.43 -4.31
C ARG A 76 15.58 7.77 -4.99
N ASN A 77 14.32 8.15 -5.24
CA ASN A 77 14.00 9.41 -5.89
C ASN A 77 14.15 10.62 -4.95
N ARG A 78 14.34 10.39 -3.64
CA ARG A 78 14.39 11.44 -2.61
C ARG A 78 15.45 11.10 -1.55
N PRO A 79 16.75 11.04 -1.92
CA PRO A 79 17.81 10.53 -1.06
C PRO A 79 18.02 11.33 0.23
N ASP A 80 17.72 12.63 0.20
CA ASP A 80 17.86 13.52 1.36
C ASP A 80 16.62 13.54 2.27
N ALA A 81 15.52 12.92 1.84
CA ALA A 81 14.29 12.85 2.62
C ALA A 81 14.34 11.71 3.63
N LYS A 82 13.74 11.94 4.80
CA LYS A 82 13.59 10.92 5.84
C LYS A 82 12.17 10.36 5.82
N PHE A 83 12.08 9.05 5.84
CA PHE A 83 10.80 8.32 5.82
C PHE A 83 10.64 7.47 7.07
N VAL A 84 9.39 7.21 7.42
CA VAL A 84 9.00 6.40 8.58
C VAL A 84 8.02 5.34 8.10
N LEU A 85 8.15 4.13 8.65
CA LEU A 85 7.18 3.05 8.48
C LEU A 85 6.29 2.96 9.73
N ILE A 86 5.00 3.22 9.55
CA ILE A 86 3.99 2.95 10.56
C ILE A 86 3.49 1.53 10.36
N SER A 87 3.56 0.71 11.41
CA SER A 87 3.12 -0.68 11.35
C SER A 87 1.88 -0.95 12.20
N VAL A 88 0.95 -1.73 11.67
CA VAL A 88 -0.27 -2.17 12.37
C VAL A 88 -0.39 -3.68 12.29
N TYR A 89 -0.86 -4.33 13.37
CA TYR A 89 -1.15 -5.76 13.33
C TYR A 89 -2.31 -6.08 12.38
N ARG A 90 -2.14 -7.15 11.59
CA ARG A 90 -3.17 -7.72 10.72
C ARG A 90 -4.45 -8.08 11.48
N SER A 91 -4.34 -8.48 12.75
CA SER A 91 -5.49 -8.75 13.61
C SER A 91 -6.32 -7.49 13.86
N ILE A 92 -5.70 -6.32 14.05
CA ILE A 92 -6.40 -5.04 14.21
C ILE A 92 -7.17 -4.73 12.93
N ALA A 93 -6.51 -4.85 11.77
CA ALA A 93 -7.16 -4.62 10.48
C ALA A 93 -8.34 -5.57 10.23
N LYS A 94 -8.21 -6.85 10.59
CA LYS A 94 -9.29 -7.84 10.50
C LYS A 94 -10.46 -7.48 11.42
N GLN A 95 -10.20 -7.21 12.70
CA GLN A 95 -11.22 -6.87 13.69
C GLN A 95 -11.99 -5.59 13.32
N ASN A 96 -11.34 -4.68 12.62
CA ASN A 96 -11.91 -3.40 12.17
C ASN A 96 -12.51 -3.45 10.76
N GLY A 97 -12.63 -4.64 10.15
CA GLY A 97 -13.28 -4.78 8.84
C GLY A 97 -12.57 -4.02 7.70
N TRP A 98 -11.25 -3.93 7.73
CA TRP A 98 -10.50 -3.24 6.68
C TRP A 98 -10.66 -3.94 5.34
N LYS A 99 -10.74 -3.14 4.27
CA LYS A 99 -10.91 -3.63 2.92
C LYS A 99 -9.59 -4.01 2.29
N ILE A 100 -9.64 -4.93 1.34
CA ILE A 100 -8.48 -5.44 0.63
C ILE A 100 -8.69 -5.27 -0.86
N ILE A 101 -7.63 -4.85 -1.54
CA ILE A 101 -7.56 -4.96 -2.99
C ILE A 101 -6.60 -6.11 -3.30
N PRO A 102 -7.10 -7.25 -3.82
CA PRO A 102 -6.28 -8.45 -4.06
C PRO A 102 -5.39 -8.34 -5.30
N ARG A 103 -5.57 -7.30 -6.11
CA ARG A 103 -4.74 -6.98 -7.29
C ARG A 103 -4.37 -5.51 -7.29
N HIS A 104 -3.20 -5.15 -7.83
CA HIS A 104 -2.80 -3.75 -7.80
C HIS A 104 -3.80 -2.87 -8.60
N PRO A 105 -4.24 -1.71 -8.06
CA PRO A 105 -5.21 -0.81 -8.70
C PRO A 105 -4.82 -0.26 -10.09
N LEU A 106 -3.57 -0.50 -10.52
CA LEU A 106 -3.08 -0.08 -11.84
C LEU A 106 -3.05 -1.23 -12.86
N ALA A 107 -3.42 -2.45 -12.45
CA ALA A 107 -3.39 -3.63 -13.32
C ALA A 107 -4.71 -3.86 -14.09
N SER A 108 -5.79 -3.16 -13.72
CA SER A 108 -7.12 -3.27 -14.32
C SER A 108 -7.84 -1.92 -14.18
N ASP A 109 -8.78 -1.64 -15.10
CA ASP A 109 -9.66 -0.46 -15.03
C ASP A 109 -10.75 -0.61 -13.95
N SER A 110 -10.91 -1.81 -13.40
CA SER A 110 -11.80 -2.09 -12.27
C SER A 110 -11.01 -2.51 -11.03
N ILE A 111 -11.40 -1.94 -9.89
CA ILE A 111 -10.90 -2.34 -8.58
C ILE A 111 -11.94 -3.22 -7.91
N GLN A 112 -11.46 -4.28 -7.27
CA GLN A 112 -12.26 -5.12 -6.38
C GLN A 112 -11.89 -4.77 -4.93
N LEU A 113 -12.77 -4.03 -4.24
CA LEU A 113 -12.68 -3.88 -2.78
C LEU A 113 -13.40 -5.07 -2.13
N LEU A 114 -12.63 -5.90 -1.43
CA LEU A 114 -13.14 -7.07 -0.73
C LEU A 114 -13.10 -6.87 0.78
N ASP A 115 -13.96 -7.60 1.48
CA ASP A 115 -13.85 -7.76 2.93
C ASP A 115 -12.55 -8.48 3.31
N TYR A 116 -12.14 -8.32 4.57
CA TYR A 116 -10.82 -8.75 5.00
C TYR A 116 -10.55 -10.24 4.73
N ASP A 117 -11.46 -11.14 5.09
CA ASP A 117 -11.20 -12.57 4.94
C ASP A 117 -11.28 -13.01 3.48
N GLU A 118 -12.27 -12.53 2.73
CA GLU A 118 -12.42 -12.82 1.29
C GLU A 118 -11.21 -12.30 0.50
N GLY A 119 -10.84 -11.03 0.73
CA GLY A 119 -9.70 -10.43 0.06
C GLY A 119 -8.37 -11.02 0.49
N PHE A 120 -8.26 -11.56 1.70
CA PHE A 120 -7.06 -12.26 2.14
C PHE A 120 -6.84 -13.54 1.34
N GLU A 121 -7.90 -14.32 1.11
CA GLU A 121 -7.82 -15.54 0.32
C GLU A 121 -7.71 -15.27 -1.19
N ALA A 122 -8.27 -14.16 -1.68
CA ALA A 122 -8.18 -13.76 -3.08
C ALA A 122 -6.78 -13.27 -3.51
N ILE A 123 -5.86 -13.06 -2.57
CA ILE A 123 -4.49 -12.64 -2.88
C ILE A 123 -3.69 -13.81 -3.46
N GLU A 124 -3.03 -13.56 -4.59
CA GLU A 124 -2.09 -14.49 -5.22
C GLU A 124 -0.75 -14.50 -4.44
N TRP A 125 -0.76 -15.11 -3.25
CA TRP A 125 0.35 -15.08 -2.28
C TRP A 125 1.66 -15.63 -2.83
N GLU A 126 1.59 -16.69 -3.63
CA GLU A 126 2.77 -17.28 -4.27
C GLU A 126 3.47 -16.27 -5.17
N VAL A 127 2.71 -15.56 -6.02
CA VAL A 127 3.23 -14.48 -6.89
C VAL A 127 3.82 -13.33 -6.07
N MET A 128 3.25 -13.02 -4.91
CA MET A 128 3.82 -11.98 -4.03
C MET A 128 5.13 -12.44 -3.38
N ASN A 129 5.24 -13.74 -3.05
CA ASN A 129 6.42 -14.33 -2.41
C ASN A 129 7.60 -14.52 -3.37
N THR A 130 7.38 -14.68 -4.67
CA THR A 130 8.49 -14.77 -5.64
C THR A 130 9.35 -13.51 -5.65
N ARG A 131 8.74 -12.34 -5.39
CA ARG A 131 9.42 -11.04 -5.38
C ARG A 131 10.18 -10.75 -6.68
N GLU A 132 9.75 -11.36 -7.79
CA GLU A 132 10.36 -11.20 -9.11
C GLU A 132 9.81 -9.95 -9.81
N TYR A 133 10.19 -8.78 -9.30
CA TYR A 133 9.77 -7.47 -9.81
C TYR A 133 10.43 -7.06 -11.15
N GLN A 134 11.11 -8.00 -11.82
CA GLN A 134 11.80 -7.83 -13.10
C GLN A 134 11.08 -8.53 -14.27
N ASP A 135 10.13 -9.44 -13.98
CA ASP A 135 9.40 -10.26 -14.96
C ASP A 135 8.53 -9.38 -15.89
N ALA A 136 8.54 -9.71 -17.18
CA ALA A 136 7.72 -9.11 -18.22
C ALA A 136 6.21 -9.25 -17.96
N HIS A 137 5.76 -10.30 -17.25
CA HIS A 137 4.37 -10.40 -16.80
C HIS A 137 3.97 -9.30 -15.81
N CYS A 138 4.92 -8.72 -15.08
CA CYS A 138 4.74 -7.56 -14.20
C CYS A 138 4.91 -6.20 -14.92
N LYS A 139 5.31 -6.21 -16.21
CA LYS A 139 5.49 -5.05 -17.09
C LYS A 139 4.41 -5.05 -18.17
N HIS A 140 3.27 -4.40 -17.94
CA HIS A 140 2.38 -4.02 -19.04
C HIS A 140 2.13 -2.51 -18.98
N GLY A 141 2.36 -1.82 -20.11
CA GLY A 141 2.03 -0.40 -20.28
C GLY A 141 3.11 0.62 -19.91
N GLY A 142 4.39 0.38 -20.23
CA GLY A 142 5.43 1.42 -20.15
C GLY A 142 5.83 1.89 -18.75
N MET A 143 5.31 1.27 -17.68
CA MET A 143 5.73 1.52 -16.30
C MET A 143 6.80 0.51 -15.84
N PRO A 144 7.78 0.91 -15.00
CA PRO A 144 8.79 0.00 -14.46
C PRO A 144 8.13 -1.19 -13.73
N GLY A 145 8.63 -2.40 -13.99
CA GLY A 145 7.97 -3.71 -13.80
C GLY A 145 7.63 -4.20 -12.40
N ALA A 146 7.38 -3.32 -11.44
CA ALA A 146 7.19 -3.71 -10.04
C ALA A 146 5.73 -3.73 -9.56
N TRP A 147 4.80 -3.19 -10.35
CA TRP A 147 3.49 -2.82 -9.82
C TRP A 147 2.46 -3.95 -9.78
N ARG A 148 2.66 -5.10 -10.44
CA ARG A 148 1.70 -6.23 -10.32
C ARG A 148 1.82 -6.99 -8.99
N CYS A 149 2.99 -6.99 -8.36
CA CYS A 149 3.25 -7.72 -7.12
C CYS A 149 2.97 -6.91 -5.84
N GLU A 150 2.51 -5.66 -5.95
CA GLU A 150 2.09 -4.85 -4.81
C GLU A 150 0.58 -4.95 -4.63
N THR A 151 0.11 -5.89 -3.82
CA THR A 151 -1.26 -5.78 -3.31
C THR A 151 -1.31 -4.67 -2.27
N LYS A 152 -2.01 -3.58 -2.62
CA LYS A 152 -2.23 -2.46 -1.72
C LYS A 152 -3.51 -2.71 -0.94
N ARG A 153 -3.44 -2.56 0.38
CA ARG A 153 -4.62 -2.52 1.25
C ARG A 153 -5.01 -1.07 1.48
N LEU A 154 -6.30 -0.83 1.63
CA LEU A 154 -6.88 0.48 1.86
C LEU A 154 -7.59 0.47 3.23
N LEU A 155 -7.19 1.38 4.10
CA LEU A 155 -7.72 1.58 5.45
C LEU A 155 -9.07 2.31 5.39
N GLN A 156 -10.10 1.63 5.92
CA GLN A 156 -11.33 2.03 6.64
C GLN A 156 -12.02 3.41 6.40
N ASN A 157 -13.34 3.34 6.17
CA ASN A 157 -14.32 4.41 6.37
C ASN A 157 -14.25 4.96 7.81
N LEU A 158 -13.95 6.26 7.96
CA LEU A 158 -14.22 7.02 9.18
C LEU A 158 -15.66 7.55 9.10
N HIS A 159 -16.65 6.69 9.33
CA HIS A 159 -17.98 7.15 9.75
C HIS A 159 -18.31 6.37 11.03
N SER A 160 -17.92 6.98 12.15
CA SER A 160 -18.61 6.82 13.44
C SER A 160 -19.98 7.48 13.37
#